data_AF-A0A2D9WD31-F1
#
_entry.id   AF-A0A2D9WD31-F1
#
_cell.length_a   1.000
_cell.length_b   1.000
_cell.length_c   1.000
_cell.angle_alpha   90.00
_cell.angle_beta   90.00
_cell.angle_gamma   90.00
#
_symmetry.space_group_name_H-M   'P 1'
#
loop_
_entity.id
_entity.type
_entity.pdbx_description
1 polymer ?
#
loop_
_entity_poly.entity_id
_entity_poly.type
_entity_poly.pdbx_seq_one_letter_code
_entity_poly.pdbx_strand_id
1 'polypeptide(L)'
;TCSTLAACLGLFAGVGYIIGGLEAVGLPPFSLGFLYLPAFIGLAVGGLVGAPFGIALSRRISDHLQGRLYLVYLAAVLVVMLYNVSI
;
A
#
# COMPACT_ATOMS: atom_id res chain seq x y z
N THR A 1 -17.93 4.89 -1.38
CA THR A 1 -17.26 5.96 -2.15
C THR A 1 -15.74 5.91 -2.06
N CYS A 2 -15.12 5.43 -0.96
CA CYS A 2 -13.64 5.34 -0.91
C CYS A 2 -13.05 4.22 -1.80
N SER A 3 -13.76 3.09 -1.99
CA SER A 3 -13.25 1.99 -2.83
C SER A 3 -13.10 2.36 -4.31
N THR A 4 -13.91 3.29 -4.81
CA THR A 4 -13.79 3.77 -6.20
C THR A 4 -12.53 4.61 -6.42
N LEU A 5 -12.08 5.38 -5.42
CA LEU A 5 -10.78 6.08 -5.46
C LEU A 5 -9.61 5.09 -5.49
N ALA A 6 -9.65 4.05 -4.67
CA ALA A 6 -8.62 3.01 -4.67
C ALA A 6 -8.54 2.28 -6.02
N ALA A 7 -9.70 1.98 -6.63
CA ALA A 7 -9.76 1.38 -7.96
C ALA A 7 -9.17 2.30 -9.04
N CYS A 8 -9.52 3.60 -9.02
CA CYS A 8 -8.96 4.58 -9.95
C CYS A 8 -7.44 4.72 -9.77
N LEU A 9 -6.95 4.84 -8.52
CA LEU A 9 -5.52 4.93 -8.23
C LEU A 9 -4.76 3.70 -8.71
N GLY A 10 -5.30 2.49 -8.48
CA GLY A 10 -4.69 1.26 -8.97
C GLY A 10 -4.61 1.20 -10.49
N LEU A 11 -5.65 1.67 -11.19
CA LEU A 11 -5.65 1.78 -12.66
C LEU A 11 -4.60 2.76 -13.16
N PHE A 12 -4.56 3.97 -12.63
CA PHE A 12 -3.57 4.99 -13.04
C PHE A 12 -2.13 4.58 -12.68
N ALA A 13 -1.92 3.97 -11.51
CA ALA A 13 -0.61 3.45 -11.12
C ALA A 13 -0.14 2.33 -12.05
N GLY A 14 -1.02 1.39 -12.42
CA GLY A 14 -0.72 0.35 -13.39
C GLY A 14 -0.35 0.92 -14.76
N VAL A 15 -1.14 1.87 -15.26
CA VAL A 15 -0.88 2.54 -16.55
C VAL A 15 0.44 3.33 -16.50
N GLY A 16 0.71 4.06 -15.43
CA GLY A 16 1.97 4.80 -15.25
C GLY A 16 3.21 3.90 -15.21
N TYR A 17 3.10 2.71 -14.60
CA TYR A 17 4.20 1.73 -14.57
C TYR A 17 4.46 1.07 -15.92
N ILE A 18 3.41 0.90 -16.74
CA ILE A 18 3.53 0.42 -18.12
C ILE A 18 4.21 1.49 -18.99
N ILE A 19 3.79 2.75 -18.88
CA ILE A 19 4.32 3.86 -19.71
C ILE A 19 5.76 4.22 -19.33
N GLY A 20 6.08 4.31 -18.03
CA GLY A 20 7.45 4.52 -17.55
C GLY A 20 8.40 3.34 -17.84
N GLY A 21 7.83 2.20 -18.26
CA GLY A 21 8.54 0.98 -18.58
C GLY A 21 9.02 0.82 -20.00
N LEU A 22 8.62 1.72 -20.90
CA LEU A 22 8.96 1.64 -22.32
C LEU A 22 10.42 2.01 -22.62
N GLU A 23 11.13 2.69 -21.72
CA GLU A 23 12.50 3.21 -21.97
C GLU A 23 13.65 2.30 -21.48
N ALA A 24 13.38 1.15 -20.85
CA ALA A 24 14.44 0.26 -20.36
C ALA A 24 14.84 -0.83 -21.36
N VAL A 25 15.93 -0.55 -22.08
CA VAL A 25 16.64 -1.49 -22.96
C VAL A 25 17.40 -2.52 -22.10
N GLY A 26 16.95 -3.79 -22.12
CA GLY A 26 17.77 -4.96 -21.74
C GLY A 26 17.28 -5.87 -20.59
N LEU A 27 16.02 -6.34 -20.58
CA LEU A 27 15.55 -7.26 -19.53
C LEU A 27 14.79 -8.53 -20.02
N PRO A 28 14.86 -9.64 -19.24
CA PRO A 28 14.62 -11.05 -19.62
C PRO A 28 13.21 -11.38 -20.14
N PRO A 29 13.00 -12.56 -20.79
CA PRO A 29 11.91 -12.86 -21.73
C PRO A 29 10.46 -12.93 -21.18
N PHE A 30 10.19 -12.38 -19.99
CA PHE A 30 8.88 -12.42 -19.32
C PHE A 30 8.42 -11.04 -18.77
N SER A 31 8.96 -9.94 -19.28
CA SER A 31 8.60 -8.58 -18.86
C SER A 31 7.85 -7.83 -19.98
N LEU A 32 6.61 -7.42 -19.73
CA LEU A 32 5.89 -6.45 -20.57
C LEU A 32 6.20 -5.04 -20.01
N GLY A 33 7.31 -4.44 -20.42
CA GLY A 33 7.85 -3.17 -19.87
C GLY A 33 8.53 -3.33 -18.49
N PHE A 34 8.60 -2.25 -17.69
CA PHE A 34 9.04 -2.26 -16.26
C PHE A 34 8.07 -3.02 -15.34
N LEU A 35 6.90 -3.41 -15.85
CA LEU A 35 5.93 -4.19 -15.11
C LEU A 35 6.35 -5.66 -15.14
N TYR A 36 7.13 -6.07 -14.14
CA TYR A 36 7.46 -7.47 -13.92
C TYR A 36 6.17 -8.21 -13.57
N LEU A 37 5.56 -8.88 -14.56
CA LEU A 37 4.32 -9.66 -14.41
C LEU A 37 4.33 -10.54 -13.13
N PRO A 38 5.42 -11.24 -12.79
CA PRO A 38 5.50 -12.02 -11.55
C PRO A 38 5.40 -11.18 -10.27
N ALA A 39 6.02 -9.99 -10.24
CA ALA A 39 5.99 -9.11 -9.07
C ALA A 39 4.60 -8.47 -8.90
N PHE A 40 3.96 -8.10 -10.01
CA PHE A 40 2.60 -7.59 -9.99
C PHE A 40 1.60 -8.64 -9.48
N ILE A 41 1.69 -9.88 -9.97
CA ILE A 41 0.87 -10.99 -9.48
C ILE A 41 1.17 -11.25 -8.01
N GLY A 42 2.44 -11.25 -7.60
CA GLY A 42 2.84 -11.43 -6.20
C GLY A 42 2.26 -10.36 -5.26
N LEU A 43 2.30 -9.10 -5.66
CA LEU A 43 1.72 -7.99 -4.90
C LEU A 43 0.18 -8.01 -4.90
N ALA A 44 -0.45 -8.32 -6.02
CA ALA A 44 -1.90 -8.43 -6.11
C ALA A 44 -2.43 -9.56 -5.23
N VAL A 45 -1.81 -10.74 -5.31
CA VAL A 45 -2.16 -11.89 -4.47
C VAL A 45 -1.84 -11.60 -3.00
N GLY A 46 -0.67 -11.03 -2.70
CA GLY A 46 -0.29 -10.63 -1.35
C GLY A 46 -1.25 -9.61 -0.73
N GLY A 47 -1.69 -8.62 -1.51
CA GLY A 47 -2.67 -7.62 -1.09
C GLY A 47 -4.07 -8.22 -0.88
N LEU A 48 -4.52 -9.10 -1.78
CA LEU A 48 -5.82 -9.79 -1.65
C LEU A 48 -5.87 -10.73 -0.44
N VAL A 49 -4.75 -11.37 -0.08
CA VAL A 49 -4.65 -12.23 1.11
C VAL A 49 -4.45 -11.40 2.39
N GLY A 50 -3.68 -10.32 2.31
CA GLY A 50 -3.43 -9.42 3.44
C GLY A 50 -4.64 -8.56 3.83
N ALA A 51 -5.47 -8.15 2.87
CA ALA A 51 -6.67 -7.33 3.09
C ALA A 51 -7.68 -7.96 4.08
N PRO A 52 -8.14 -9.21 3.91
CA PRO A 52 -9.06 -9.83 4.87
C PRO A 52 -8.37 -10.08 6.22
N PHE A 53 -7.06 -10.31 6.25
CA PHE A 53 -6.30 -10.48 7.49
C PHE A 53 -6.29 -9.17 8.31
N GLY A 54 -6.06 -8.03 7.65
CA GLY A 54 -6.15 -6.70 8.28
C GLY A 54 -7.56 -6.36 8.76
N ILE A 55 -8.59 -6.70 7.96
CA ILE A 55 -10.00 -6.48 8.34
C ILE A 55 -10.40 -7.38 9.52
N ALA A 56 -9.97 -8.65 9.53
CA ALA A 56 -10.25 -9.57 10.61
C ALA A 56 -9.56 -9.15 11.91
N LEU A 57 -8.32 -8.66 11.83
CA LEU A 57 -7.60 -8.11 12.97
C LEU A 57 -8.30 -6.85 13.50
N SER A 58 -8.75 -5.97 12.59
CA SER A 58 -9.47 -4.75 12.94
C SER A 58 -10.85 -5.03 13.57
N ARG A 59 -11.58 -6.05 13.11
CA ARG A 59 -12.88 -6.44 13.70
C ARG A 59 -12.79 -7.18 15.03
N ARG A 60 -11.66 -7.82 15.35
CA ARG A 60 -11.43 -8.43 16.67
C ARG A 60 -11.05 -7.41 17.75
N ILE A 61 -10.70 -6.20 17.33
CA ILE A 61 -10.33 -5.11 18.21
C ILE A 61 -11.62 -4.36 18.57
N SER A 62 -12.22 -4.74 19.70
CA SER A 62 -13.40 -4.10 20.32
C SER A 62 -13.28 -2.56 20.28
N ASP A 63 -14.40 -1.85 20.05
CA ASP A 63 -14.51 -0.38 19.97
C ASP A 63 -13.64 0.40 20.98
N HIS A 64 -13.46 -0.14 22.19
CA HIS A 64 -12.60 0.45 23.22
C HIS A 64 -11.10 0.50 22.87
N LEU A 65 -10.57 -0.45 22.12
CA LEU A 65 -9.17 -0.44 21.70
C LEU A 65 -8.93 0.48 20.49
N GLN A 66 -9.92 0.70 19.63
CA GLN A 66 -9.73 1.48 18.42
C GLN A 66 -9.44 2.96 18.75
N GLY A 67 -10.18 3.54 19.70
CA GLY A 67 -9.88 4.87 20.23
C GLY A 67 -8.52 4.94 20.94
N ARG A 68 -8.14 3.86 21.66
CA ARG A 68 -6.87 3.79 22.39
C ARG A 68 -5.65 3.66 21.46
N LEU A 69 -5.76 2.86 20.40
CA LEU A 69 -4.73 2.74 19.36
C LEU A 69 -4.57 4.04 18.57
N TYR A 70 -5.66 4.72 18.26
CA TYR A 70 -5.60 6.03 17.60
C TYR A 70 -4.89 7.06 18.47
N LEU A 71 -5.22 7.13 19.77
CA LEU A 71 -4.53 8.00 20.72
C LEU A 71 -3.03 7.67 20.85
N VAL A 72 -2.68 6.38 20.94
CA VAL A 72 -1.28 5.94 20.98
C VAL A 72 -0.54 6.28 19.69
N TYR A 73 -1.17 6.10 18.54
CA TYR A 73 -0.60 6.47 17.24
C TYR A 73 -0.34 7.98 17.15
N LEU A 74 -1.31 8.80 17.56
CA LEU A 74 -1.18 10.26 17.54
C LEU A 74 -0.08 10.73 18.51
N ALA A 75 -0.02 10.14 19.71
CA ALA A 75 1.05 10.40 20.67
C ALA A 75 2.43 10.04 20.10
N ALA A 76 2.56 8.89 19.44
CA ALA A 76 3.81 8.47 18.81
C ALA A 76 4.23 9.43 17.68
N VAL A 77 3.30 9.84 16.81
CA VAL A 77 3.56 10.81 15.73
C VAL A 77 3.97 12.17 16.31
N LEU A 78 3.32 12.63 17.37
CA LEU A 78 3.67 13.87 18.06
C LEU A 78 5.12 13.81 18.56
N VAL A 79 5.51 12.71 19.23
CA VAL A 79 6.88 12.50 19.71
C VAL A 79 7.87 12.50 18.56
N VAL A 80 7.57 11.79 17.46
CA VAL A 80 8.42 11.76 16.26
C VAL A 80 8.59 13.14 15.65
N MET A 81 7.51 13.93 15.52
CA MET A 81 7.58 15.29 14.99
C MET A 81 8.40 16.21 15.88
N LEU A 82 8.25 16.12 17.21
CA LEU A 82 9.07 16.85 18.18
C LEU A 82 10.56 16.48 18.08
N TYR A 83 10.85 15.19 17.89
CA TYR A 83 12.21 14.69 17.73
C TYR A 83 12.83 15.14 16.40
N ASN A 84 12.04 15.11 15.31
CA ASN A 84 12.51 15.50 13.98
C ASN A 84 12.70 17.02 13.85
N VAL A 85 11.87 17.82 14.53
CA VAL A 85 12.04 19.29 14.61
C VAL A 85 13.25 19.68 15.48
N SER A 86 13.65 18.85 16.45
CA SER A 86 14.80 19.13 17.31
C SER A 86 16.15 18.74 16.71
N ILE A 87 16.19 18.12 15.52
CA ILE A 87 17.38 17.68 14.79
C ILE A 87 17.61 18.56 13.57
#